data_AF-A0A2E1XIB7-F1
#
_entry.id   AF-A0A2E1XIB7-F1
#
_cell.length_a   1.000
_cell.length_b   1.000
_cell.length_c   1.000
_cell.angle_alpha   90.00
_cell.angle_beta   90.00
_cell.angle_gamma   90.00
#
_symmetry.space_group_name_H-M   'P 1'
#
loop_
_entity.id
_entity.type
_entity.pdbx_description
1 polymer ?
#
loop_
_entity_poly.entity_id
_entity_poly.type
_entity_poly.pdbx_seq_one_letter_code
_entity_poly.pdbx_strand_id
1 'polypeptide(L)'
;MNKSILAICSFAALAGACVTDGMSSPRQAEAGRIDLASDAAGAQGLRPLGDAALPDKSCGMILWTLEGVRPAAVFRFVSGKEAEINIAGQPVMLTRTAQDGAAGFGVFERQVFESEDGVTVEVSARFGLGFDGGAYLEKGLIKVRDDQGWSMVAPTAGIAGCKN
;
A
#
# COMPACT_ATOMS: atom_id res chain seq x y z
N MET A 1 55.59 15.66 72.74
CA MET A 1 54.72 14.50 73.07
C MET A 1 54.38 13.78 71.78
N ASN A 2 54.64 12.47 71.78
CA ASN A 2 54.67 11.55 70.66
C ASN A 2 53.28 11.27 70.05
N LYS A 3 53.21 10.98 68.75
CA LYS A 3 53.08 9.61 68.21
C LYS A 3 52.87 9.62 66.69
N SER A 4 53.81 8.98 66.00
CA SER A 4 53.67 8.40 64.67
C SER A 4 52.58 7.30 64.65
N ILE A 5 52.01 6.98 63.48
CA ILE A 5 51.77 5.60 62.99
C ILE A 5 51.28 5.60 61.52
N LEU A 6 52.00 4.81 60.71
CA LEU A 6 51.73 4.02 59.49
C LEU A 6 50.44 4.29 58.67
N ALA A 7 50.47 4.47 57.34
CA ALA A 7 51.04 3.68 56.23
C ALA A 7 50.12 2.55 55.69
N ILE A 8 50.13 2.42 54.34
CA ILE A 8 50.00 1.21 53.51
C ILE A 8 48.71 1.03 52.64
N CYS A 9 49.00 0.65 51.38
CA CYS A 9 48.22 -0.11 50.38
C CYS A 9 47.19 0.63 49.53
N SER A 10 46.99 0.37 48.24
CA SER A 10 47.70 -0.36 47.17
C SER A 10 46.64 -0.65 46.09
N PHE A 11 47.04 -0.67 44.81
CA PHE A 11 46.43 -1.45 43.72
C PHE A 11 44.99 -1.14 43.26
N ALA A 12 44.82 -0.76 41.99
CA ALA A 12 44.46 -1.71 40.93
C ALA A 12 44.21 -0.99 39.59
N ALA A 13 44.83 -1.52 38.54
CA ALA A 13 44.62 -1.19 37.13
C ALA A 13 43.32 -1.81 36.60
N LEU A 14 42.75 -1.25 35.52
CA LEU A 14 42.53 -1.92 34.22
C LEU A 14 41.44 -1.26 33.36
N ALA A 15 41.68 -1.37 32.06
CA ALA A 15 40.96 -0.91 30.89
C ALA A 15 39.44 -1.19 30.81
N GLY A 16 38.78 -0.38 29.97
CA GLY A 16 37.47 -0.66 29.35
C GLY A 16 36.59 0.59 29.35
N ALA A 17 36.03 1.10 28.26
CA ALA A 17 35.97 0.68 26.87
C ALA A 17 35.64 1.92 26.03
N CYS A 18 36.12 1.98 24.79
CA CYS A 18 35.58 2.88 23.78
C CYS A 18 34.11 2.53 23.58
N VAL A 19 33.20 3.36 24.08
CA VAL A 19 31.82 3.33 23.60
C VAL A 19 31.85 4.09 22.29
N THR A 20 32.04 3.33 21.21
CA THR A 20 31.60 3.79 19.90
C THR A 20 30.09 3.76 19.99
N ASP A 21 29.50 4.89 20.38
CA ASP A 21 28.08 5.14 20.18
C ASP A 21 27.86 5.09 18.67
N GLY A 22 27.57 3.88 18.20
CA GLY A 22 27.00 3.62 16.90
C GLY A 22 25.63 4.26 16.92
N MET A 23 25.65 5.57 16.65
CA MET A 23 24.48 6.38 16.37
C MET A 23 23.87 5.79 15.10
N SER A 24 23.11 4.72 15.28
CA SER A 24 22.17 4.19 14.32
C SER A 24 21.15 5.31 14.20
N SER A 25 21.43 6.22 13.26
CA SER A 25 20.52 7.27 12.87
C SER A 25 19.16 6.59 12.71
N PRO A 26 18.12 7.01 13.45
CA PRO A 26 16.78 6.59 13.10
C PRO A 26 16.65 6.99 11.64
N ARG A 27 16.46 6.01 10.74
CA ARG A 27 15.87 6.30 9.43
C ARG A 27 14.61 7.08 9.78
N GLN A 28 14.67 8.40 9.68
CA GLN A 28 13.50 9.20 9.51
C GLN A 28 12.77 8.52 8.38
N ALA A 29 11.58 7.99 8.68
CA ALA A 29 10.64 7.57 7.67
C ALA A 29 10.45 8.80 6.79
N GLU A 30 11.20 8.83 5.69
CA GLU A 30 10.96 9.72 4.58
C GLU A 30 9.50 9.48 4.24
N ALA A 31 8.67 10.49 4.46
CA ALA A 31 7.26 10.37 4.17
C ALA A 31 7.14 10.08 2.67
N GLY A 32 6.82 8.82 2.36
CA GLY A 32 5.74 8.52 1.44
C GLY A 32 6.06 7.75 0.17
N ARG A 33 7.33 7.46 -0.17
CA ARG A 33 7.57 6.66 -1.39
C ARG A 33 7.24 5.19 -1.15
N ILE A 34 6.38 4.63 -1.98
CA ILE A 34 6.08 3.19 -2.01
C ILE A 34 7.30 2.44 -2.56
N ASP A 35 7.96 1.64 -1.71
CA ASP A 35 9.02 0.71 -2.09
C ASP A 35 8.48 -0.73 -2.00
N LEU A 36 8.09 -1.29 -3.14
CA LEU A 36 7.55 -2.65 -3.20
C LEU A 36 8.62 -3.72 -3.01
N ALA A 37 9.91 -3.37 -3.17
CA ALA A 37 11.03 -4.28 -2.97
C ALA A 37 11.29 -4.54 -1.49
N SER A 38 10.86 -3.63 -0.61
CA SER A 38 11.03 -3.79 0.82
C SER A 38 10.32 -5.05 1.33
N ASP A 39 10.98 -5.81 2.21
CA ASP A 39 10.42 -7.03 2.81
C ASP A 39 9.05 -6.75 3.48
N ALA A 40 8.86 -5.53 4.00
CA ALA A 40 7.62 -5.10 4.62
C ALA A 40 6.49 -4.90 3.59
N ALA A 41 6.73 -4.23 2.47
CA ALA A 41 5.70 -4.01 1.45
C ALA A 41 5.38 -5.29 0.69
N GLY A 42 6.41 -6.07 0.33
CA GLY A 42 6.24 -7.36 -0.33
C GLY A 42 5.45 -8.37 0.52
N ALA A 43 5.68 -8.39 1.85
CA ALA A 43 4.93 -9.26 2.75
C ALA A 43 3.49 -8.79 3.03
N GLN A 44 3.23 -7.48 2.93
CA GLN A 44 1.91 -6.92 3.25
C GLN A 44 0.98 -6.82 2.03
N GLY A 45 1.53 -6.61 0.83
CA GLY A 45 0.78 -6.57 -0.42
C GLY A 45 -0.35 -5.54 -0.41
N LEU A 46 -1.47 -5.87 -1.08
CA LEU A 46 -2.67 -5.05 -1.04
C LEU A 46 -3.39 -5.24 0.29
N ARG A 47 -3.81 -4.12 0.89
CA ARG A 47 -4.50 -4.10 2.19
C ARG A 47 -5.92 -3.58 2.03
N PRO A 48 -6.82 -3.90 2.97
CA PRO A 48 -8.19 -3.38 2.93
C PRO A 48 -8.21 -1.85 2.93
N LEU A 49 -9.10 -1.25 2.13
CA LEU A 49 -9.45 0.16 2.22
C LEU A 49 -10.16 0.44 3.54
N GLY A 50 -9.95 1.65 4.09
CA GLY A 50 -10.70 2.12 5.26
C GLY A 50 -12.19 2.32 4.95
N ASP A 51 -12.48 2.82 3.75
CA ASP A 51 -13.83 2.92 3.19
C ASP A 51 -13.78 2.64 1.68
N ALA A 52 -14.52 1.61 1.25
CA ALA A 52 -14.63 1.25 -0.15
C ALA A 52 -15.97 1.68 -0.77
N ALA A 53 -16.87 2.32 -0.02
CA ALA A 53 -18.17 2.71 -0.53
C ALA A 53 -18.04 3.76 -1.64
N LEU A 54 -18.91 3.68 -2.64
CA LEU A 54 -19.08 4.77 -3.58
C LEU A 54 -19.84 5.93 -2.89
N PRO A 55 -19.49 7.19 -3.17
CA PRO A 55 -20.30 8.34 -2.78
C PRO A 55 -21.71 8.27 -3.36
N ASP A 56 -22.66 8.95 -2.72
CA ASP A 56 -24.02 9.03 -3.25
C ASP A 56 -24.03 9.75 -4.60
N LYS A 57 -24.96 9.33 -5.48
CA LYS A 57 -25.11 9.84 -6.85
C LYS A 57 -23.83 9.71 -7.69
N SER A 58 -23.04 8.66 -7.44
CA SER A 58 -21.81 8.40 -8.17
C SER A 58 -21.77 6.98 -8.73
N CYS A 59 -21.05 6.81 -9.83
CA CYS A 59 -20.78 5.51 -10.44
C CYS A 59 -19.30 5.19 -10.34
N GLY A 60 -18.94 3.92 -10.37
CA GLY A 60 -17.57 3.50 -10.20
C GLY A 60 -17.40 2.00 -10.12
N MET A 61 -16.23 1.57 -9.65
CA MET A 61 -15.95 0.18 -9.32
C MET A 61 -15.31 0.02 -7.96
N ILE A 62 -15.56 -1.14 -7.36
CA ILE A 62 -14.90 -1.61 -6.16
C ILE A 62 -14.36 -3.00 -6.48
N LEU A 63 -13.10 -3.24 -6.13
CA LEU A 63 -12.44 -4.53 -6.32
C LEU A 63 -11.99 -5.11 -4.97
N TRP A 64 -12.24 -6.39 -4.80
CA TRP A 64 -11.79 -7.21 -3.69
C TRP A 64 -10.69 -8.14 -4.15
N THR A 65 -9.65 -8.30 -3.33
CA THR A 65 -8.66 -9.38 -3.51
C THR A 65 -9.33 -10.74 -3.28
N LEU A 66 -8.96 -11.70 -4.11
CA LEU A 66 -9.36 -13.11 -3.98
C LEU A 66 -8.38 -13.91 -3.10
N GLU A 67 -7.36 -13.25 -2.54
CA GLU A 67 -6.38 -13.84 -1.64
C GLU A 67 -6.89 -13.82 -0.19
N GLY A 68 -6.56 -14.88 0.57
CA GLY A 68 -6.93 -15.02 1.97
C GLY A 68 -8.33 -15.59 2.22
N VAL A 69 -8.77 -15.54 3.49
CA VAL A 69 -9.98 -16.24 3.97
C VAL A 69 -11.26 -15.42 3.76
N ARG A 70 -11.15 -14.09 3.67
CA ARG A 70 -12.30 -13.19 3.47
C ARG A 70 -11.95 -12.12 2.43
N PRO A 71 -12.77 -11.94 1.38
CA PRO A 71 -12.57 -10.87 0.42
C PRO A 71 -12.56 -9.52 1.13
N ALA A 72 -11.54 -8.72 0.86
CA ALA A 72 -11.43 -7.35 1.37
C ALA A 72 -11.29 -6.39 0.19
N ALA A 73 -12.01 -5.27 0.25
CA ALA A 73 -11.94 -4.27 -0.80
C ALA A 73 -10.58 -3.59 -0.72
N VAL A 74 -9.82 -3.61 -1.81
CA VAL A 74 -8.45 -3.08 -1.87
C VAL A 74 -8.32 -1.90 -2.82
N PHE A 75 -9.29 -1.73 -3.71
CA PHE A 75 -9.30 -0.71 -4.73
C PHE A 75 -10.71 -0.18 -4.94
N ARG A 76 -10.82 1.15 -5.07
CA ARG A 76 -12.05 1.86 -5.42
C ARG A 76 -11.73 2.86 -6.51
N PHE A 77 -12.62 2.99 -7.49
CA PHE A 77 -12.56 4.06 -8.47
C PHE A 77 -13.93 4.72 -8.59
N VAL A 78 -13.98 6.05 -8.51
CA VAL A 78 -15.18 6.83 -8.77
C VAL A 78 -15.07 7.45 -10.16
N SER A 79 -16.04 7.17 -11.02
CA SER A 79 -16.00 7.61 -12.41
C SER A 79 -15.91 9.14 -12.54
N GLY A 80 -14.97 9.59 -13.38
CA GLY A 80 -14.68 11.01 -13.58
C GLY A 80 -13.92 11.66 -12.42
N LYS A 81 -13.48 10.89 -11.42
CA LYS A 81 -12.67 11.34 -10.28
C LYS A 81 -11.43 10.44 -10.12
N GLU A 82 -10.87 10.43 -8.92
CA GLU A 82 -9.72 9.62 -8.55
C GLU A 82 -10.11 8.18 -8.20
N ALA A 83 -9.11 7.29 -8.28
CA ALA A 83 -9.12 5.98 -7.68
C ALA A 83 -8.29 5.98 -6.39
N GLU A 84 -8.57 5.05 -5.51
CA GLU A 84 -7.86 4.81 -4.27
C GLU A 84 -7.49 3.34 -4.18
N ILE A 85 -6.24 3.07 -3.81
CA ILE A 85 -5.72 1.73 -3.52
C ILE A 85 -4.97 1.77 -2.19
N ASN A 86 -5.00 0.68 -1.41
CA ASN A 86 -4.18 0.59 -0.21
C ASN A 86 -3.04 -0.41 -0.43
N ILE A 87 -1.81 0.10 -0.47
CA ILE A 87 -0.58 -0.65 -0.70
C ILE A 87 0.22 -0.66 0.61
N ALA A 88 0.49 -1.84 1.17
CA ALA A 88 1.25 -1.98 2.42
C ALA A 88 0.72 -1.11 3.59
N GLY A 89 -0.59 -0.90 3.65
CA GLY A 89 -1.24 -0.11 4.70
C GLY A 89 -1.27 1.40 4.42
N GLN A 90 -0.73 1.85 3.29
CA GLN A 90 -0.74 3.24 2.85
C GLN A 90 -1.80 3.45 1.75
N PRO A 91 -2.79 4.32 1.99
CA PRO A 91 -3.73 4.71 0.94
C PRO A 91 -3.02 5.58 -0.09
N VAL A 92 -3.18 5.23 -1.37
CA VAL A 92 -2.59 5.92 -2.51
C VAL A 92 -3.72 6.39 -3.43
N MET A 93 -3.74 7.69 -3.71
CA MET A 93 -4.65 8.29 -4.68
C MET A 93 -4.08 8.17 -6.08
N LEU A 94 -4.94 7.89 -7.04
CA LEU A 94 -4.55 7.60 -8.40
C LEU A 94 -5.45 8.34 -9.39
N THR A 95 -4.84 8.86 -10.45
CA THR A 95 -5.54 9.45 -11.59
C THR A 95 -5.54 8.47 -12.76
N ARG A 96 -6.68 8.28 -13.42
CA ARG A 96 -6.76 7.41 -14.61
C ARG A 96 -6.05 8.06 -15.80
N THR A 97 -5.07 7.38 -16.37
CA THR A 97 -4.27 7.86 -17.52
C THR A 97 -4.58 7.12 -18.80
N ALA A 98 -5.10 5.90 -18.74
CA ALA A 98 -5.54 5.15 -19.92
C ALA A 98 -6.76 4.27 -19.64
N GLN A 99 -7.51 3.94 -20.69
CA GLN A 99 -8.67 3.06 -20.64
C GLN A 99 -8.88 2.36 -21.99
N ASP A 100 -9.35 1.11 -21.97
CA ASP A 100 -9.67 0.32 -23.16
C ASP A 100 -10.67 -0.81 -22.87
N GLY A 101 -11.28 -1.36 -23.92
CA GLY A 101 -12.19 -2.50 -23.85
C GLY A 101 -13.65 -2.09 -23.64
N ALA A 102 -14.49 -3.06 -23.25
CA ALA A 102 -15.90 -2.78 -22.97
C ALA A 102 -16.03 -1.81 -21.77
N ALA A 103 -17.12 -1.05 -21.74
CA ALA A 103 -17.34 -0.03 -20.73
C ALA A 103 -18.77 -0.04 -20.19
N GLY A 104 -18.90 0.31 -18.91
CA GLY A 104 -20.17 0.45 -18.21
C GLY A 104 -19.98 1.21 -16.90
N PHE A 105 -20.95 2.03 -16.50
CA PHE A 105 -20.87 2.81 -15.25
C PHE A 105 -19.63 3.74 -15.15
N GLY A 106 -19.08 4.09 -16.32
CA GLY A 106 -17.86 4.89 -16.45
C GLY A 106 -16.55 4.15 -16.07
N VAL A 107 -16.64 2.82 -15.97
CA VAL A 107 -15.56 1.85 -15.76
C VAL A 107 -15.29 1.13 -17.09
N PHE A 108 -14.03 0.83 -17.38
CA PHE A 108 -13.59 0.08 -18.56
C PHE A 108 -12.93 -1.24 -18.16
N GLU A 109 -12.98 -2.25 -19.02
CA GLU A 109 -12.37 -3.55 -18.78
C GLU A 109 -10.87 -3.48 -18.53
N ARG A 110 -10.16 -2.53 -19.16
CA ARG A 110 -8.75 -2.26 -18.90
C ARG A 110 -8.56 -0.78 -18.58
N GLN A 111 -7.90 -0.47 -17.48
CA GLN A 111 -7.63 0.90 -17.04
C GLN A 111 -6.24 0.99 -16.44
N VAL A 112 -5.56 2.10 -16.71
CA VAL A 112 -4.27 2.43 -16.10
C VAL A 112 -4.46 3.67 -15.26
N PHE A 113 -3.92 3.62 -14.05
CA PHE A 113 -3.94 4.72 -13.11
C PHE A 113 -2.52 5.01 -12.62
N GLU A 114 -2.25 6.28 -12.32
CA GLU A 114 -0.94 6.75 -11.85
C GLU A 114 -1.12 7.63 -10.61
N SER A 115 -0.24 7.44 -9.61
CA SER A 115 -0.10 8.35 -8.48
C SER A 115 0.86 9.49 -8.81
N GLU A 116 0.82 10.57 -8.03
CA GLU A 116 1.85 11.63 -8.10
C GLU A 116 3.28 11.11 -7.83
N ASP A 117 3.42 10.08 -6.97
CA ASP A 117 4.71 9.48 -6.59
C ASP A 117 5.24 8.45 -7.61
N GLY A 118 4.63 8.34 -8.80
CA GLY A 118 5.10 7.46 -9.89
C GLY A 118 4.65 6.00 -9.80
N VAL A 119 3.81 5.61 -8.83
CA VAL A 119 3.19 4.29 -8.80
C VAL A 119 2.19 4.17 -9.95
N THR A 120 2.33 3.10 -10.73
CA THR A 120 1.40 2.73 -11.80
C THR A 120 0.54 1.55 -11.36
N VAL A 121 -0.77 1.67 -11.52
CA VAL A 121 -1.75 0.62 -11.23
C VAL A 121 -2.51 0.27 -12.51
N GLU A 122 -2.26 -0.92 -13.03
CA GLU A 122 -3.00 -1.49 -14.15
C GLU A 122 -4.13 -2.37 -13.59
N VAL A 123 -5.37 -2.00 -13.90
CA VAL A 123 -6.56 -2.75 -13.55
C VAL A 123 -7.13 -3.39 -14.80
N SER A 124 -7.39 -4.69 -14.75
CA SER A 124 -8.16 -5.39 -15.77
C SER A 124 -9.24 -6.25 -15.15
N ALA A 125 -10.43 -6.26 -15.74
CA ALA A 125 -11.53 -7.13 -15.34
C ALA A 125 -12.50 -7.32 -16.51
N ARG A 126 -13.33 -8.35 -16.46
CA ARG A 126 -14.40 -8.56 -17.44
C ARG A 126 -15.75 -8.29 -16.81
N PHE A 127 -16.63 -7.64 -17.56
CA PHE A 127 -18.03 -7.51 -17.15
C PHE A 127 -18.72 -8.88 -17.20
N GLY A 128 -19.28 -9.29 -16.07
CA GLY A 128 -20.06 -10.51 -15.91
C GLY A 128 -21.56 -10.23 -15.93
N LEU A 129 -22.30 -10.93 -15.08
CA LEU A 129 -23.75 -10.76 -14.97
C LEU A 129 -24.13 -9.35 -14.49
N GLY A 130 -25.06 -8.71 -15.20
CA GLY A 130 -25.66 -7.43 -14.81
C GLY A 130 -26.75 -7.59 -13.75
N PHE A 131 -26.98 -6.54 -12.98
CA PHE A 131 -28.09 -6.40 -12.04
C PHE A 131 -28.56 -4.94 -12.00
N ASP A 132 -29.63 -4.65 -11.25
CA ASP A 132 -30.15 -3.28 -11.19
C ASP A 132 -29.12 -2.32 -10.57
N GLY A 133 -28.74 -1.30 -11.34
CA GLY A 133 -27.70 -0.34 -10.95
C GLY A 133 -26.25 -0.82 -11.07
N GLY A 134 -25.95 -2.02 -11.59
CA GLY A 134 -24.57 -2.50 -11.66
C GLY A 134 -24.33 -3.78 -12.47
N ALA A 135 -23.10 -4.27 -12.40
CA ALA A 135 -22.66 -5.53 -12.95
C ALA A 135 -21.51 -6.12 -12.11
N TYR A 136 -21.43 -7.44 -12.06
CA TYR A 136 -20.26 -8.11 -11.50
C TYR A 136 -19.05 -7.93 -12.41
N LEU A 137 -17.87 -7.81 -11.80
CA LEU A 137 -16.59 -7.83 -12.48
C LEU A 137 -15.89 -9.14 -12.14
N GLU A 138 -15.64 -9.96 -13.15
CA GLU A 138 -15.03 -11.27 -13.03
C GLU A 138 -13.62 -11.27 -13.60
N LYS A 139 -12.80 -12.23 -13.16
CA LYS A 139 -11.42 -12.44 -13.65
C LYS A 139 -10.60 -11.14 -13.57
N GLY A 140 -10.74 -10.44 -12.46
CA GLY A 140 -10.03 -9.20 -12.21
C GLY A 140 -8.56 -9.43 -11.91
N LEU A 141 -7.73 -8.47 -12.27
CA LEU A 141 -6.30 -8.41 -11.97
C LEU A 141 -5.95 -6.96 -11.65
N ILE A 142 -5.28 -6.75 -10.52
CA ILE A 142 -4.60 -5.50 -10.20
C ILE A 142 -3.10 -5.78 -10.29
N LYS A 143 -2.40 -5.03 -11.13
CA LYS A 143 -0.94 -5.02 -11.17
C LYS A 143 -0.47 -3.65 -10.71
N VAL A 144 0.32 -3.63 -9.66
CA VAL A 144 0.96 -2.42 -9.13
C VAL A 144 2.43 -2.46 -9.53
N ARG A 145 2.96 -1.33 -9.97
CA ARG A 145 4.38 -1.12 -10.26
C ARG A 145 4.85 0.17 -9.61
N ASP A 146 5.98 0.13 -8.91
CA ASP A 146 6.59 1.34 -8.35
C ASP A 146 7.55 2.02 -9.35
N ASP A 147 8.13 3.14 -8.93
CA ASP A 147 9.07 3.92 -9.74
C ASP A 147 10.44 3.25 -9.89
N GLN A 148 10.70 2.17 -9.15
CA GLN A 148 11.91 1.34 -9.25
C GLN A 148 11.72 0.13 -10.17
N GLY A 149 10.51 -0.06 -10.71
CA GLY A 149 10.18 -1.13 -11.64
C GLY A 149 9.81 -2.46 -10.96
N TRP A 150 9.73 -2.51 -9.63
CA TRP A 150 9.17 -3.65 -8.93
C TRP A 150 7.68 -3.73 -9.16
N SER A 151 7.15 -4.97 -9.17
CA SER A 151 5.73 -5.17 -9.40
C SER A 151 5.16 -6.28 -8.54
N MET A 152 3.90 -6.07 -8.14
CA MET A 152 3.06 -7.08 -7.51
C MET A 152 1.76 -7.23 -8.29
N VAL A 153 1.17 -8.41 -8.22
CA VAL A 153 -0.05 -8.76 -8.94
C VAL A 153 -1.02 -9.44 -7.98
N ALA A 154 -2.25 -8.94 -7.93
CA ALA A 154 -3.31 -9.49 -7.09
C ALA A 154 -4.53 -9.87 -7.97
N PRO A 155 -4.96 -11.14 -7.95
CA PRO A 155 -6.24 -11.54 -8.51
C PRO A 155 -7.39 -10.87 -7.76
N THR A 156 -8.37 -10.36 -8.51
CA THR A 156 -9.51 -9.65 -7.93
C THR A 156 -10.84 -10.08 -8.54
N ALA A 157 -11.91 -9.77 -7.83
CA ALA A 157 -13.26 -9.71 -8.37
C ALA A 157 -13.93 -8.43 -7.87
N GLY A 158 -15.03 -8.03 -8.48
CA GLY A 158 -15.55 -6.70 -8.26
C GLY A 158 -17.00 -6.48 -8.61
N ILE A 159 -17.39 -5.23 -8.47
CA ILE A 159 -18.65 -4.68 -8.97
C ILE A 159 -18.32 -3.35 -9.64
N ALA A 160 -18.93 -3.12 -10.80
CA ALA A 160 -19.09 -1.79 -11.37
C ALA A 160 -20.56 -1.38 -11.28
N GLY A 161 -20.85 -0.15 -10.89
CA GLY A 161 -22.25 0.27 -10.70
C GLY A 161 -22.39 1.72 -10.27
N CYS A 162 -23.63 2.15 -10.08
CA CYS A 162 -24.00 3.46 -9.58
C CYS A 162 -24.69 3.36 -8.22
N LYS A 163 -24.30 4.22 -7.29
CA LYS A 163 -24.99 4.40 -6.02
C LYS A 163 -25.97 5.57 -6.16
N ASN A 164 -27.26 5.28 -5.99
CA ASN A 164 -28.34 6.25 -6.11
C ASN A 164 -28.82 6.74 -4.76
#